data_AF-A0A933X9Q7-F1
#
_entry.id   AF-A0A933X9Q7-F1
#
_cell.length_a   1.000
_cell.length_b   1.000
_cell.length_c   1.000
_cell.angle_alpha   90.00
_cell.angle_beta   90.00
_cell.angle_gamma   90.00
#
_symmetry.space_group_name_H-M   'P 1'
#
loop_
_entity.id
_entity.type
_entity.pdbx_description
1 polymer ?
#
loop_
_entity_poly.entity_id
_entity_poly.type
_entity_poly.pdbx_seq_one_letter_code
_entity_poly.pdbx_strand_id
1 'polypeptide(L)'
;MRNQYSIFNIQYSAKRGSLLLELLIAISVLAIVLSVGTQAVYVSLQSGKTSAESDVAIGLANEALEAVRSTAEEKWQNIYTLTKTTQHYYPAQSAGKWVLTAGDETIALNTANYTRYVTIENVNRCNDTSRLIASSTPGCTPSTNYSDDPSTQKVAVAVSWQGNGSPVTVSDYFFRFRNIVCLQTSWTSSGSSGVKPCTDTTYDTATNLGTPPLTTLQVQ
;
A
#
# COMPACT_ATOMS: atom_id res chain seq x y z
N MET A 1 50.66 10.15 -37.31
CA MET A 1 49.34 9.48 -37.21
C MET A 1 48.27 10.50 -37.60
N ARG A 2 47.62 10.35 -38.75
CA ARG A 2 46.54 11.26 -39.18
C ARG A 2 45.33 10.41 -39.59
N ASN A 3 44.26 10.58 -38.82
CA ASN A 3 42.99 9.88 -38.94
C ASN A 3 42.22 10.42 -40.16
N GLN A 4 41.88 9.58 -41.13
CA GLN A 4 41.12 9.95 -42.32
C GLN A 4 39.65 9.60 -42.08
N TYR A 5 38.81 10.61 -41.87
CA TYR A 5 37.35 10.44 -41.91
C TYR A 5 36.91 10.46 -43.38
N SER A 6 36.45 9.32 -43.88
CA SER A 6 35.82 9.20 -45.20
C SER A 6 34.44 9.87 -45.15
N ILE A 7 34.30 11.00 -45.83
CA ILE A 7 33.03 11.67 -46.06
C ILE A 7 32.41 11.00 -47.30
N PHE A 8 31.27 10.33 -47.12
CA PHE A 8 30.51 9.76 -48.23
C PHE A 8 30.07 10.87 -49.20
N ASN A 9 30.75 10.98 -50.34
CA ASN A 9 30.38 11.86 -51.44
C ASN A 9 29.39 11.12 -52.35
N ILE A 10 28.11 11.49 -52.24
CA ILE A 10 27.07 11.03 -53.18
C ILE A 10 27.07 12.00 -54.37
N GLN A 11 27.64 11.59 -55.50
CA GLN A 11 27.57 12.36 -56.75
C GLN A 11 26.28 12.01 -57.52
N TYR A 12 25.34 12.96 -57.62
CA TYR A 12 24.14 12.83 -58.46
C TYR A 12 24.43 13.30 -59.90
N SER A 13 24.34 12.40 -60.88
CA SER A 13 24.37 12.74 -62.30
C SER A 13 22.93 12.88 -62.82
N ALA A 14 22.48 14.11 -63.06
CA ALA A 14 21.11 14.40 -63.49
C ALA A 14 20.88 13.96 -64.95
N LYS A 15 20.27 12.78 -65.15
CA LYS A 15 19.69 12.38 -66.44
C LYS A 15 18.17 12.59 -66.43
N ARG A 16 17.65 13.22 -67.48
CA ARG A 16 16.22 13.43 -67.72
C ARG A 16 15.53 12.06 -67.82
N GLY A 17 14.80 11.69 -66.76
CA GLY A 17 14.17 10.37 -66.58
C GLY A 17 14.07 9.90 -65.13
N SER A 18 14.84 10.50 -64.20
CA SER A 18 14.91 10.10 -62.78
C SER A 18 13.82 10.69 -61.85
N LEU A 19 12.91 11.53 -62.35
CA LEU A 19 11.91 12.22 -61.52
C LEU A 19 10.92 11.28 -60.83
N LEU A 20 10.52 10.19 -61.49
CA LEU A 20 9.55 9.23 -60.92
C LEU A 20 10.15 8.45 -59.75
N LEU A 21 11.42 8.06 -59.83
CA LEU A 21 12.12 7.38 -58.76
C LEU A 21 12.36 8.31 -57.55
N GLU A 22 12.74 9.56 -57.80
CA GLU A 22 12.94 10.56 -56.76
C GLU A 22 11.65 10.84 -55.98
N LEU A 23 10.52 11.01 -56.69
CA LEU A 23 9.21 11.15 -56.07
C LEU A 23 8.84 9.92 -55.24
N LEU A 24 9.10 8.70 -55.75
CA LEU A 24 8.82 7.45 -55.05
C LEU A 24 9.65 7.31 -53.77
N ILE A 25 10.92 7.72 -53.81
CA ILE A 25 11.79 7.75 -52.62
C ILE A 25 11.29 8.82 -51.65
N ALA A 26 10.91 10.01 -52.11
CA ALA A 26 10.40 11.08 -51.26
C ALA A 26 9.11 10.66 -50.52
N ILE A 27 8.13 10.08 -51.21
CA ILE A 27 6.88 9.62 -50.57
C ILE A 27 7.13 8.44 -49.62
N SER A 28 8.08 7.55 -49.93
CA SER A 28 8.38 6.42 -49.04
C SER A 28 9.06 6.88 -47.75
N VAL A 29 10.02 7.80 -47.83
CA VAL A 29 10.64 8.41 -46.65
C VAL A 29 9.61 9.19 -45.84
N LEU A 30 8.74 9.97 -46.50
CA LEU A 30 7.68 10.71 -45.84
C LEU A 30 6.71 9.77 -45.11
N ALA A 31 6.30 8.66 -45.74
CA ALA A 31 5.41 7.68 -45.13
C ALA A 31 6.02 7.05 -43.87
N ILE A 32 7.32 6.75 -43.88
CA ILE A 32 8.03 6.21 -42.71
C ILE A 32 8.05 7.23 -41.57
N VAL A 33 8.41 8.49 -41.87
CA VAL A 33 8.48 9.55 -40.85
C VAL A 33 7.12 9.82 -40.21
N LEU A 34 6.06 9.92 -41.02
CA LEU A 34 4.71 10.12 -40.50
C LEU A 34 4.26 8.96 -39.62
N SER A 35 4.53 7.72 -40.04
CA SER A 35 4.16 6.52 -39.29
C SER A 35 4.84 6.45 -37.92
N VAL A 36 6.13 6.77 -37.84
CA VAL A 36 6.86 6.83 -36.57
C VAL A 36 6.41 8.02 -35.73
N GLY A 37 6.16 9.17 -36.36
CA GLY A 37 5.70 10.39 -35.69
C GLY A 37 4.36 10.20 -34.97
N THR A 38 3.37 9.60 -35.63
CA THR A 38 2.06 9.34 -35.02
C THR A 38 2.15 8.37 -33.83
N GLN A 39 2.96 7.32 -33.95
CA GLN A 39 3.17 6.37 -32.84
C GLN A 39 3.83 7.06 -31.63
N ALA A 40 4.82 7.92 -31.85
CA ALA A 40 5.46 8.66 -30.77
C ALA A 40 4.48 9.58 -30.02
N VAL A 41 3.62 10.29 -30.75
CA VAL A 41 2.56 11.14 -30.15
C VAL A 41 1.57 10.29 -29.35
N TYR A 42 1.14 9.16 -29.90
CA TYR A 42 0.19 8.26 -29.22
C TYR A 42 0.76 7.73 -27.90
N VAL A 43 2.02 7.26 -27.90
CA VAL A 43 2.69 6.78 -26.68
C VAL A 43 2.86 7.90 -25.66
N SER A 44 3.18 9.13 -26.10
CA SER A 44 3.30 10.29 -25.22
C SER A 44 1.98 10.61 -24.51
N LEU A 45 0.86 10.64 -25.25
CA LEU A 45 -0.47 10.88 -24.67
C LEU A 45 -0.88 9.78 -23.69
N GLN A 46 -0.62 8.52 -24.05
CA GLN A 46 -0.94 7.39 -23.18
C GLN A 46 -0.09 7.42 -21.90
N SER A 47 1.19 7.78 -22.01
CA SER A 47 2.08 7.95 -20.86
C SER A 47 1.59 9.04 -19.92
N GLY A 48 1.22 10.21 -20.47
CA GLY A 48 0.66 11.32 -19.69
C GLY A 48 -0.64 10.94 -18.96
N LYS A 49 -1.54 10.22 -19.64
CA LYS A 49 -2.76 9.71 -19.02
C LYS A 49 -2.46 8.75 -17.86
N THR A 50 -1.61 7.74 -18.10
CA THR A 50 -1.24 6.76 -17.07
C THR A 50 -0.56 7.42 -15.88
N SER A 51 0.32 8.42 -16.12
CA SER A 51 0.97 9.18 -15.04
C SER A 51 -0.05 9.95 -14.20
N ALA A 52 -0.99 10.66 -14.84
CA ALA A 52 -2.03 11.40 -14.13
C ALA A 52 -2.93 10.48 -13.29
N GLU A 53 -3.29 9.31 -13.83
CA GLU A 53 -4.07 8.33 -13.08
C GLU A 53 -3.30 7.77 -11.88
N SER A 54 -1.98 7.54 -12.04
CA SER A 54 -1.10 7.09 -10.95
C SER A 54 -0.97 8.14 -9.85
N ASP A 55 -0.87 9.42 -10.19
CA ASP A 55 -0.79 10.51 -9.21
C ASP A 55 -2.07 10.57 -8.35
N VAL A 56 -3.24 10.40 -8.97
CA VAL A 56 -4.52 10.31 -8.24
C VAL A 56 -4.54 9.08 -7.34
N ALA A 57 -4.10 7.91 -7.85
CA ALA A 57 -4.06 6.68 -7.05
C ALA A 57 -3.13 6.82 -5.83
N ILE A 58 -1.98 7.47 -5.96
CA ILE A 58 -1.07 7.79 -4.84
C ILE A 58 -1.76 8.71 -3.83
N GLY A 59 -2.48 9.74 -4.29
CA GLY A 59 -3.26 10.62 -3.41
C GLY A 59 -4.31 9.84 -2.60
N LEU A 60 -5.11 9.00 -3.26
CA LEU A 60 -6.15 8.17 -2.63
C LEU A 60 -5.58 7.14 -1.67
N ALA A 61 -4.40 6.57 -1.97
CA ALA A 61 -3.71 5.62 -1.12
C ALA A 61 -3.20 6.28 0.18
N ASN A 62 -2.57 7.46 0.05
CA ASN A 62 -2.09 8.22 1.21
C ASN A 62 -3.24 8.71 2.08
N GLU A 63 -4.31 9.24 1.49
CA GLU A 63 -5.51 9.66 2.23
C GLU A 63 -6.09 8.50 3.05
N ALA A 64 -6.25 7.33 2.43
CA ALA A 64 -6.76 6.17 3.13
C ALA A 64 -5.80 5.68 4.23
N LEU A 65 -4.49 5.74 4.01
CA LEU A 65 -3.52 5.40 5.04
C LEU A 65 -3.64 6.33 6.25
N GLU A 66 -3.80 7.64 6.04
CA GLU A 66 -4.03 8.61 7.11
C GLU A 66 -5.38 8.40 7.81
N ALA A 67 -6.43 8.02 7.07
CA ALA A 67 -7.72 7.68 7.66
C ALA A 67 -7.63 6.44 8.57
N VAL A 68 -6.88 5.40 8.15
CA VAL A 68 -6.62 4.22 8.98
C VAL A 68 -5.78 4.63 10.20
N ARG A 69 -4.77 5.50 10.02
CA ARG A 69 -3.95 6.01 11.13
C ARG A 69 -4.81 6.73 12.17
N SER A 70 -5.67 7.65 11.74
CA SER A 70 -6.63 8.33 12.62
C SER A 70 -7.53 7.34 13.37
N THR A 71 -8.00 6.30 12.70
CA THR A 71 -8.82 5.23 13.32
C THR A 71 -8.04 4.45 14.39
N ALA A 72 -6.75 4.17 14.14
CA ALA A 72 -5.85 3.52 15.08
C ALA A 72 -5.52 4.42 16.29
N GLU A 73 -5.41 5.74 16.06
CA GLU A 73 -5.15 6.73 17.10
C GLU A 73 -6.33 7.00 18.03
N GLU A 74 -7.56 6.92 17.52
CA GLU A 74 -8.77 6.99 18.34
C GLU A 74 -8.80 5.83 19.34
N LYS A 75 -8.64 4.60 18.84
CA LYS A 75 -8.67 3.38 19.66
C LYS A 75 -7.96 2.24 18.92
N TRP A 76 -6.89 1.72 19.51
CA TRP A 76 -6.10 0.63 18.92
C TRP A 76 -6.92 -0.59 18.53
N GLN A 77 -7.93 -0.92 19.33
CA GLN A 77 -8.81 -2.06 19.07
C GLN A 77 -9.62 -1.91 17.78
N ASN A 78 -9.84 -0.69 17.25
CA ASN A 78 -10.53 -0.49 15.98
C ASN A 78 -9.78 -1.10 14.79
N ILE A 79 -8.46 -1.29 14.90
CA ILE A 79 -7.65 -1.98 13.90
C ILE A 79 -7.21 -3.36 14.37
N TYR A 80 -6.91 -3.55 15.66
CA TYR A 80 -6.35 -4.80 16.17
C TYR A 80 -7.36 -5.96 16.12
N THR A 81 -8.65 -5.73 16.37
CA THR A 81 -9.66 -6.81 16.36
C THR A 81 -10.13 -7.21 14.97
N LEU A 82 -9.77 -6.45 13.93
CA LEU A 82 -10.13 -6.75 12.55
C LEU A 82 -9.46 -8.04 12.06
N THR A 83 -10.16 -8.80 11.21
CA THR A 83 -9.60 -9.99 10.54
C THR A 83 -8.37 -9.60 9.72
N LYS A 84 -7.27 -10.32 9.93
CA LYS A 84 -5.96 -10.05 9.30
C LYS A 84 -5.80 -10.78 7.98
N THR A 85 -5.00 -10.21 7.09
CA THR A 85 -4.47 -10.79 5.83
C THR A 85 -5.50 -11.15 4.75
N THR A 86 -6.62 -11.77 5.13
CA THR A 86 -7.61 -12.35 4.22
C THR A 86 -8.79 -11.44 3.93
N GLN A 87 -9.05 -10.46 4.81
CA GLN A 87 -10.17 -9.55 4.68
C GLN A 87 -9.68 -8.17 4.24
N HIS A 88 -10.33 -7.63 3.22
CA HIS A 88 -10.16 -6.25 2.80
C HIS A 88 -11.09 -5.32 3.57
N TYR A 89 -10.63 -4.09 3.78
CA TYR A 89 -11.40 -3.01 4.37
C TYR A 89 -11.23 -1.72 3.57
N TYR A 90 -12.10 -0.74 3.78
CA TYR A 90 -11.90 0.62 3.30
C TYR A 90 -12.32 1.64 4.36
N PRO A 91 -11.68 2.81 4.40
CA PRO A 91 -12.09 3.88 5.30
C PRO A 91 -13.36 4.56 4.79
N ALA A 92 -14.38 4.61 5.64
CA ALA A 92 -15.62 5.32 5.40
C ALA A 92 -15.86 6.35 6.51
N GLN A 93 -16.60 7.42 6.21
CA GLN A 93 -17.02 8.37 7.24
C GLN A 93 -18.34 7.93 7.87
N SER A 94 -18.39 7.93 9.20
CA SER A 94 -19.62 7.71 9.97
C SER A 94 -19.61 8.61 11.19
N ALA A 95 -20.68 9.37 11.41
CA ALA A 95 -20.83 10.30 12.53
C ALA A 95 -19.63 11.26 12.73
N GLY A 96 -19.05 11.77 11.63
CA GLY A 96 -17.94 12.73 11.68
C GLY A 96 -16.56 12.15 11.98
N LYS A 97 -16.42 10.81 11.95
CA LYS A 97 -15.13 10.12 12.12
C LYS A 97 -14.90 9.03 11.08
N TRP A 98 -13.65 8.62 10.95
CA TRP A 98 -13.26 7.49 10.10
C TRP A 98 -13.59 6.17 10.77
N VAL A 99 -14.17 5.25 10.00
CA VAL A 99 -14.43 3.86 10.40
C VAL A 99 -13.99 2.93 9.28
N LEU A 100 -13.49 1.75 9.63
CA LEU A 100 -13.12 0.74 8.64
C LEU A 100 -14.32 -0.18 8.36
N THR A 101 -14.69 -0.26 7.09
CA THR A 101 -15.79 -1.09 6.61
C THR A 101 -15.23 -2.24 5.80
N ALA A 102 -15.79 -3.45 5.92
CA ALA A 102 -15.31 -4.61 5.18
C ALA A 102 -15.65 -4.50 3.67
N GLY A 103 -14.70 -4.91 2.83
CA GLY A 103 -14.82 -4.92 1.37
C GLY A 103 -13.86 -3.96 0.69
N ASP A 104 -14.10 -3.74 -0.60
CA ASP A 104 -13.36 -2.81 -1.45
C ASP A 104 -14.25 -1.60 -1.75
N GLU A 105 -13.64 -0.43 -1.89
CA GLU A 105 -14.33 0.81 -2.25
C GLU A 105 -14.11 1.14 -3.72
N THR A 106 -15.16 1.53 -4.42
CA THR A 106 -15.05 2.09 -5.77
C THR A 106 -15.27 3.60 -5.75
N ILE A 107 -14.27 4.35 -6.20
CA ILE A 107 -14.27 5.81 -6.25
C ILE A 107 -14.24 6.23 -7.71
N ALA A 108 -15.34 6.84 -8.17
CA ALA A 108 -15.40 7.45 -9.49
C ALA A 108 -14.81 8.87 -9.43
N LEU A 109 -13.69 9.09 -10.11
CA LEU A 109 -13.01 10.39 -10.13
C LEU A 109 -12.56 10.72 -11.55
N ASN A 110 -12.92 11.90 -12.04
CA ASN A 110 -12.76 12.29 -13.44
C ASN A 110 -13.44 11.29 -14.40
N THR A 111 -12.66 10.61 -15.23
CA THR A 111 -13.12 9.62 -16.22
C THR A 111 -12.76 8.19 -15.85
N ALA A 112 -12.17 7.96 -14.66
CA ALA A 112 -11.70 6.67 -14.21
C ALA A 112 -12.41 6.22 -12.91
N ASN A 113 -12.53 4.91 -12.75
CA ASN A 113 -13.00 4.28 -11.52
C ASN A 113 -11.79 3.64 -10.82
N TYR A 114 -11.56 4.06 -9.58
CA TYR A 114 -10.50 3.55 -8.72
C TYR A 114 -11.10 2.56 -7.73
N THR A 115 -10.49 1.38 -7.60
CA THR A 115 -10.80 0.41 -6.55
C THR A 115 -9.74 0.50 -5.48
N ARG A 116 -10.15 0.85 -4.27
CA ARG A 116 -9.30 1.05 -3.10
C ARG A 116 -9.64 0.05 -2.01
N TYR A 117 -8.62 -0.56 -1.41
CA TYR A 117 -8.80 -1.38 -0.22
C TYR A 117 -7.57 -1.33 0.68
N VAL A 118 -7.78 -1.75 1.92
CA VAL A 118 -6.82 -1.78 3.02
C VAL A 118 -6.72 -3.22 3.50
N THR A 119 -5.48 -3.68 3.67
CA THR A 119 -5.14 -4.95 4.28
C THR A 119 -4.35 -4.69 5.55
N ILE A 120 -4.63 -5.48 6.58
CA ILE A 120 -3.97 -5.39 7.88
C ILE A 120 -3.33 -6.73 8.16
N GLU A 121 -2.04 -6.71 8.47
CA GLU A 121 -1.23 -7.90 8.73
C GLU A 121 -0.67 -7.83 10.15
N ASN A 122 -0.70 -8.98 10.83
CA ASN A 122 0.04 -9.14 12.06
C ASN A 122 1.54 -9.04 11.80
N VAL A 123 2.24 -8.53 12.79
CA VAL A 123 3.67 -8.30 12.71
C VAL A 123 4.34 -9.11 13.80
N ASN A 124 5.37 -9.84 13.44
CA ASN A 124 6.14 -10.67 14.35
C ASN A 124 7.48 -10.00 14.67
N ARG A 125 7.96 -10.19 15.91
CA ARG A 125 9.32 -9.87 16.33
C ARG A 125 10.16 -11.12 16.38
N CYS A 126 11.37 -11.05 15.84
CA CYS A 126 12.33 -12.13 15.99
C CYS A 126 12.78 -12.22 17.46
N ASN A 127 12.65 -13.41 18.03
CA ASN A 127 13.13 -13.74 19.37
C ASN A 127 14.61 -14.16 19.29
N ASP A 128 15.42 -13.26 18.73
CA ASP A 128 16.86 -13.38 18.60
C ASP A 128 17.52 -12.01 18.90
N THR A 129 18.84 -11.94 18.79
CA THR A 129 19.60 -10.70 19.03
C THR A 129 19.37 -9.61 17.97
N SER A 130 18.78 -9.95 16.82
CA SER A 130 18.57 -9.01 15.71
C SER A 130 17.39 -8.06 15.95
N ARG A 131 16.41 -8.48 16.76
CA ARG A 131 15.17 -7.75 17.06
C ARG A 131 14.43 -7.27 15.79
N LEU A 132 14.58 -7.98 14.68
CA LEU A 132 13.94 -7.64 13.41
C LEU A 132 12.42 -7.76 13.51
N ILE A 133 11.74 -6.94 12.71
CA ILE A 133 10.29 -6.90 12.56
C ILE A 133 9.93 -7.53 11.21
N ALA A 134 9.05 -8.53 11.22
CA ALA A 134 8.64 -9.26 10.02
C ALA A 134 7.11 -9.27 9.89
N SER A 135 6.59 -8.81 8.76
CA SER A 135 5.15 -8.83 8.43
C SER A 135 4.64 -10.19 7.91
N SER A 136 5.56 -11.12 7.66
CA SER A 136 5.26 -12.52 7.37
C SER A 136 6.51 -13.37 7.66
N THR A 137 6.31 -14.65 7.97
CA THR A 137 7.37 -15.66 7.91
C THR A 137 8.01 -15.66 6.51
N PRO A 138 9.35 -15.58 6.33
CA PRO A 138 10.43 -15.87 7.27
C PRO A 138 11.43 -14.71 7.40
N GLY A 139 11.07 -13.62 8.08
CA GLY A 139 12.07 -12.59 8.46
C GLY A 139 12.97 -13.02 9.62
N CYS A 140 12.57 -14.05 10.37
CA CYS A 140 13.28 -14.56 11.53
C CYS A 140 13.90 -15.92 11.21
N THR A 141 15.19 -16.08 11.46
CA THR A 141 15.92 -17.33 11.19
C THR A 141 16.52 -17.87 12.49
N PRO A 142 16.18 -19.10 12.91
CA PRO A 142 15.22 -20.03 12.30
C PRO A 142 13.78 -19.53 12.41
N SER A 143 12.91 -19.96 11.49
CA SER A 143 11.48 -19.60 11.39
C SER A 143 10.61 -20.08 12.58
N THR A 144 11.24 -20.43 13.70
CA THR A 144 10.60 -20.81 14.96
C THR A 144 10.86 -19.79 16.07
N ASN A 145 11.77 -18.84 15.85
CA ASN A 145 12.14 -17.83 16.84
C ASN A 145 11.45 -16.51 16.55
N TYR A 146 10.12 -16.49 16.61
CA TYR A 146 9.37 -15.24 16.56
C TYR A 146 8.17 -15.26 17.49
N SER A 147 7.76 -14.07 17.93
CA SER A 147 6.54 -13.83 18.69
C SER A 147 5.72 -12.80 17.95
N ASP A 148 4.40 -13.00 17.89
CA ASP A 148 3.48 -11.94 17.48
C ASP A 148 3.72 -10.71 18.37
N ASP A 149 3.67 -9.52 17.76
CA ASP A 149 3.69 -8.25 18.46
C ASP A 149 2.29 -7.60 18.38
N PRO A 150 1.42 -7.84 19.37
CA PRO A 150 0.08 -7.24 19.43
C PRO A 150 0.06 -5.71 19.41
N SER A 151 1.19 -5.07 19.69
CA SER A 151 1.33 -3.61 19.74
C SER A 151 1.76 -3.01 18.40
N THR A 152 2.02 -3.84 17.38
CA THR A 152 2.41 -3.40 16.04
C THR A 152 1.56 -4.09 14.99
N GLN A 153 1.11 -3.36 13.98
CA GLN A 153 0.38 -3.91 12.84
C GLN A 153 0.91 -3.27 11.56
N LYS A 154 1.04 -4.06 10.49
CA LYS A 154 1.34 -3.51 9.17
C LYS A 154 0.03 -3.25 8.46
N VAL A 155 -0.12 -2.04 7.96
CA VAL A 155 -1.28 -1.62 7.16
C VAL A 155 -0.78 -1.37 5.75
N ALA A 156 -1.43 -1.97 4.76
CA ALA A 156 -1.16 -1.72 3.36
C ALA A 156 -2.44 -1.29 2.65
N VAL A 157 -2.38 -0.18 1.94
CA VAL A 157 -3.45 0.34 1.10
C VAL A 157 -3.07 0.10 -0.34
N ALA A 158 -3.98 -0.53 -1.08
CA ALA A 158 -3.84 -0.75 -2.51
C ALA A 158 -4.92 0.03 -3.25
N VAL A 159 -4.52 0.69 -4.34
CA VAL A 159 -5.42 1.39 -5.26
C VAL A 159 -5.13 0.92 -6.67
N SER A 160 -6.15 0.42 -7.35
CA SER A 160 -6.11 -0.02 -8.74
C SER A 160 -7.15 0.72 -9.56
N TRP A 161 -6.97 0.81 -10.87
CA TRP A 161 -7.92 1.46 -11.76
C TRP A 161 -7.93 0.76 -13.12
N GLN A 162 -8.95 1.06 -13.91
CA GLN A 162 -9.05 0.56 -15.28
C GLN A 162 -8.09 1.34 -16.19
N GLY A 163 -6.95 0.74 -16.53
CA GLY A 163 -5.93 1.36 -17.37
C GLY A 163 -4.69 0.47 -17.57
N ASN A 164 -3.66 1.03 -18.21
CA ASN A 164 -2.37 0.35 -18.43
C ASN A 164 -1.37 0.58 -17.28
N GLY A 165 -1.80 1.23 -16.19
CA GLY A 165 -0.98 1.50 -15.02
C GLY A 165 -0.93 0.31 -14.06
N SER A 166 0.15 0.21 -13.30
CA SER A 166 0.26 -0.75 -12.20
C SER A 166 -0.49 -0.24 -10.97
N PRO A 167 -1.16 -1.12 -10.19
CA PRO A 167 -1.74 -0.74 -8.91
C PRO A 167 -0.71 -0.09 -7.99
N VAL A 168 -1.11 0.98 -7.32
CA VAL A 168 -0.29 1.66 -6.32
C VAL A 168 -0.53 0.97 -4.98
N THR A 169 0.54 0.61 -4.28
CA THR A 169 0.47 0.08 -2.91
C THR A 169 1.36 0.92 -2.00
N VAL A 170 0.77 1.46 -0.94
CA VAL A 170 1.48 2.18 0.13
C VAL A 170 1.26 1.43 1.42
N SER A 171 2.32 1.20 2.19
CA SER A 171 2.24 0.49 3.46
C SER A 171 3.02 1.19 4.55
N ASP A 172 2.54 1.07 5.78
CA ASP A 172 3.20 1.60 6.96
C ASP A 172 2.97 0.68 8.17
N TYR A 173 3.82 0.82 9.19
CA TYR A 173 3.71 0.12 10.45
C TYR A 173 3.08 1.02 11.49
N PHE A 174 1.94 0.61 12.02
CA PHE A 174 1.26 1.33 13.10
C PHE A 174 1.62 0.71 14.43
N PHE A 175 1.82 1.57 15.42
CA PHE A 175 2.19 1.19 16.77
C PHE A 175 1.11 1.67 17.74
N ARG A 176 0.83 0.84 18.75
CA ARG A 176 0.02 1.25 19.88
C ARG A 176 0.80 2.25 20.75
N PHE A 177 0.51 3.55 20.60
CA PHE A 177 1.17 4.61 21.37
C PHE A 177 0.42 5.02 22.64
N ARG A 178 -0.92 4.88 22.65
CA ARG A 178 -1.72 5.10 23.86
C ARG A 178 -1.88 3.78 24.59
N ASN A 179 -1.48 3.82 25.85
CA ASN A 179 -1.66 2.73 26.77
C ASN A 179 -2.47 3.25 27.94
N ILE A 180 -3.57 2.57 28.26
CA ILE A 180 -4.30 2.84 29.50
C ILE A 180 -3.91 1.75 30.49
N VAL A 181 -3.42 2.22 31.63
CA VAL A 181 -2.96 1.41 32.74
C VAL A 181 -4.00 1.43 33.83
N CYS A 182 -4.47 0.26 34.23
CA CYS A 182 -5.57 0.15 35.18
C CYS A 182 -5.19 -0.67 36.39
N LEU A 183 -5.53 -0.15 37.57
CA LEU A 183 -5.32 -0.81 38.84
C LEU A 183 -6.45 -1.83 39.04
N GLN A 184 -6.10 -3.11 38.93
CA GLN A 184 -7.03 -4.18 39.21
C GLN A 184 -7.22 -4.32 40.73
N THR A 185 -8.40 -3.95 41.23
CA THR A 185 -8.69 -3.97 42.68
C THR A 185 -9.41 -5.24 43.12
N SER A 186 -9.99 -6.01 42.20
CA SER A 186 -10.64 -7.30 42.52
C SER A 186 -10.73 -8.22 41.29
N TRP A 187 -10.82 -9.52 41.54
CA TRP A 187 -11.03 -10.55 40.51
C TRP A 187 -12.28 -11.35 40.88
N THR A 188 -13.42 -11.03 40.27
CA THR A 188 -14.64 -11.84 40.42
C THR A 188 -14.78 -12.75 39.21
N SER A 189 -14.79 -14.07 39.45
CA SER A 189 -14.87 -15.10 38.40
C SER A 189 -16.32 -15.32 37.93
N SER A 190 -16.99 -14.25 37.55
CA SER A 190 -18.38 -14.27 37.04
C SER A 190 -18.50 -13.59 35.67
N GLY A 191 -17.38 -13.28 35.03
CA GLY A 191 -17.33 -12.53 33.77
C GLY A 191 -17.17 -13.42 32.54
N SER A 192 -17.40 -12.83 31.37
CA SER A 192 -17.17 -13.42 30.05
C SER A 192 -15.75 -13.16 29.53
N SER A 193 -15.25 -14.01 28.63
CA SER A 193 -13.99 -13.79 27.92
C SER A 193 -14.06 -12.55 27.01
N GLY A 194 -12.96 -11.81 26.86
CA GLY A 194 -12.84 -10.68 25.94
C GLY A 194 -12.11 -9.46 26.49
N VAL A 195 -12.08 -8.38 25.71
CA VAL A 195 -11.48 -7.09 26.10
C VAL A 195 -12.41 -6.40 27.10
N LYS A 196 -11.96 -6.26 28.36
CA LYS A 196 -12.73 -5.62 29.43
C LYS A 196 -12.27 -4.20 29.70
N PRO A 197 -13.17 -3.21 29.90
CA PRO A 197 -12.75 -1.86 30.26
C PRO A 197 -12.10 -1.85 31.65
N CYS A 198 -11.33 -0.82 31.94
CA CYS A 198 -10.58 -0.68 33.18
C CYS A 198 -11.38 -0.68 34.48
N THR A 199 -12.68 -0.43 34.39
CA THR A 199 -13.60 -0.45 35.54
C THR A 199 -14.20 -1.84 35.78
N ASP A 200 -13.94 -2.80 34.89
CA ASP A 200 -14.47 -4.15 35.01
C ASP A 200 -13.67 -4.95 36.03
N THR A 201 -14.40 -5.66 36.88
CA THR A 201 -13.87 -6.54 37.92
C THR A 201 -14.29 -7.99 37.69
N THR A 202 -15.01 -8.25 36.59
CA THR A 202 -15.56 -9.56 36.21
C THR A 202 -14.73 -10.17 35.09
N TYR A 203 -14.18 -11.36 35.34
CA TYR A 203 -13.34 -12.09 34.39
C TYR A 203 -13.72 -13.57 34.36
N ASP A 204 -13.34 -14.25 33.29
CA ASP A 204 -13.68 -15.65 33.03
C ASP A 204 -12.94 -16.60 34.00
N THR A 205 -11.65 -16.34 34.26
CA THR A 205 -10.81 -17.17 35.14
C THR A 205 -9.82 -16.36 35.97
N ALA A 206 -9.55 -16.78 37.21
CA ALA A 206 -8.59 -16.16 38.14
C ALA A 206 -7.17 -16.79 38.12
N THR A 207 -6.85 -17.65 37.15
CA THR A 207 -5.78 -18.66 37.26
C THR A 207 -4.33 -18.17 37.10
N ASN A 208 -4.03 -16.87 37.15
CA ASN A 208 -2.66 -16.36 36.95
C ASN A 208 -2.19 -15.26 37.92
N LEU A 209 -2.42 -15.38 39.24
CA LEU A 209 -1.72 -14.53 40.21
C LEU A 209 -1.26 -15.28 41.46
N GLY A 210 0.06 -15.25 41.68
CA GLY A 210 0.65 -15.47 43.00
C GLY A 210 0.18 -14.39 43.97
N THR A 211 0.09 -14.77 45.25
CA THR A 211 -0.43 -13.99 46.38
C THR A 211 0.04 -12.53 46.43
N PRO A 212 -0.82 -11.58 46.86
CA PRO A 212 -0.52 -10.15 46.95
C PRO A 212 0.61 -9.85 47.97
N PRO A 213 1.36 -8.73 47.83
CA PRO A 213 0.86 -7.44 47.37
C PRO A 213 1.57 -6.91 46.10
N LEU A 214 0.78 -6.24 45.24
CA LEU A 214 1.21 -5.49 44.05
C LEU A 214 1.60 -6.36 42.85
N THR A 215 0.62 -6.73 42.02
CA THR A 215 0.86 -7.36 40.72
C THR A 215 0.18 -6.58 39.60
N THR A 216 0.99 -5.67 39.04
CA THR A 216 1.15 -5.36 37.61
C THR A 216 -0.11 -5.31 36.71
N LEU A 217 -0.56 -4.08 36.44
CA LEU A 217 -0.60 -3.45 35.12
C LEU A 217 -1.06 -4.34 33.93
N GLN A 218 -2.36 -4.35 33.65
CA GLN A 218 -2.89 -4.72 32.34
C GLN A 218 -2.91 -3.48 31.44
N VAL A 219 -2.27 -3.60 30.28
CA VAL A 219 -2.03 -2.52 29.32
C VAL A 219 -3.04 -2.66 28.17
N GLN A 220 -4.04 -1.77 28.15
CA GLN A 220 -5.07 -1.68 27.12
C GLN A 220 -4.87 -0.55 26.12
#